data_AF-A0A537TLF4-F1
#
_entry.id   AF-A0A537TLF4-F1
#
_cell.length_a   1.000
_cell.length_b   1.000
_cell.length_c   1.000
_cell.angle_alpha   90.00
_cell.angle_beta   90.00
_cell.angle_gamma   90.00
#
_symmetry.space_group_name_H-M   'P 1'
#
loop_
_entity.id
_entity.type
_entity.pdbx_description
1 polymer ?
#
loop_
_entity_poly.entity_id
_entity_poly.type
_entity_poly.pdbx_seq_one_letter_code
_entity_poly.pdbx_strand_id
1 'polypeptide(L)'
;MALSCILLGAPNKLRLWREVGASMIAIDTLVHNFLHRTGILHRFDADHAYGSACYRPGGCADIIETVAGRIDASAFNPTFPAIFPRFVQHAIWRYCAQSGLDVCNGNRVDDRKACENVYCQVYGICDRIALYNQ
;
A
#
# COMPACT_ATOMS: atom_id res chain seq x y z
N MET A 1 -8.30 -8.16 -2.83
CA MET A 1 -7.42 -8.11 -4.03
C MET A 1 -8.01 -8.74 -5.30
N ALA A 2 -8.99 -9.66 -5.23
CA ALA A 2 -9.43 -10.47 -6.36
C ALA A 2 -9.93 -9.70 -7.61
N LEU A 3 -10.66 -8.58 -7.45
CA LEU A 3 -11.28 -7.88 -8.59
C LEU A 3 -10.26 -7.34 -9.61
N SER A 4 -9.20 -6.66 -9.15
CA SER A 4 -8.17 -6.15 -10.07
C SER A 4 -7.43 -7.28 -10.80
N CYS A 5 -7.23 -8.45 -10.16
CA CYS A 5 -6.66 -9.62 -10.84
C CYS A 5 -7.56 -10.13 -11.98
N ILE A 6 -8.88 -10.15 -11.76
CA ILE A 6 -9.85 -10.52 -12.80
C ILE A 6 -9.79 -9.54 -13.98
N LEU A 7 -9.73 -8.24 -13.69
CA LEU A 7 -9.66 -7.19 -14.70
C LEU A 7 -8.35 -7.23 -15.51
N LEU A 8 -7.21 -7.49 -14.85
CA LEU A 8 -5.92 -7.65 -15.51
C LEU A 8 -5.86 -8.92 -16.38
N GLY A 9 -6.57 -9.98 -15.99
CA GLY A 9 -6.69 -11.23 -16.75
C GLY A 9 -7.61 -11.14 -17.98
N ALA A 10 -8.26 -9.99 -18.21
CA ALA A 10 -9.17 -9.81 -19.35
C ALA A 10 -8.44 -10.02 -20.70
N PRO A 11 -9.12 -10.50 -21.76
CA PRO A 11 -8.53 -10.63 -23.10
C PRO A 11 -7.99 -9.28 -23.65
N ASN A 12 -6.98 -9.32 -24.54
CA ASN A 12 -6.34 -8.11 -25.10
C ASN A 12 -7.35 -7.10 -25.71
N LYS A 13 -8.47 -7.59 -26.25
CA LYS A 13 -9.56 -6.75 -26.81
C LYS A 13 -10.28 -5.88 -25.77
N LEU A 14 -10.18 -6.22 -24.48
CA LEU A 14 -10.77 -5.45 -23.37
C LEU A 14 -9.70 -4.56 -22.73
N ARG A 15 -9.05 -3.71 -23.53
CA ARG A 15 -7.94 -2.85 -23.08
C ARG A 15 -8.33 -1.99 -21.86
N LEU A 16 -9.52 -1.41 -21.88
CA LEU A 16 -10.05 -0.60 -20.77
C LEU A 16 -10.14 -1.37 -19.45
N TRP A 17 -10.47 -2.67 -19.49
CA TRP A 17 -10.56 -3.47 -18.27
C TRP A 17 -9.19 -3.65 -17.64
N ARG A 18 -8.16 -3.86 -18.46
CA ARG A 18 -6.78 -3.93 -17.97
C ARG A 18 -6.30 -2.60 -17.44
N GLU A 19 -6.61 -1.50 -18.11
CA GLU A 19 -6.29 -0.15 -17.66
C GLU A 19 -6.92 0.12 -16.27
N VAL A 20 -8.22 -0.17 -16.10
CA VAL A 20 -8.91 -0.06 -14.80
C VAL A 20 -8.33 -1.02 -13.76
N GLY A 21 -8.05 -2.27 -14.14
CA GLY A 21 -7.44 -3.25 -13.25
C GLY A 21 -6.05 -2.83 -12.77
N ALA A 22 -5.34 -2.05 -13.59
CA ALA A 22 -4.01 -1.53 -13.29
C ALA A 22 -4.02 -0.26 -12.43
N SER A 23 -5.01 0.61 -12.62
CA SER A 23 -5.20 1.83 -11.82
C SER A 23 -5.99 1.61 -10.53
N MET A 24 -6.66 0.46 -10.38
CA MET A 24 -7.45 0.16 -9.19
C MET A 24 -6.58 0.05 -7.93
N ILE A 25 -6.73 1.01 -7.03
CA ILE A 25 -6.13 1.00 -5.68
C ILE A 25 -7.20 0.60 -4.68
N ALA A 26 -6.91 -0.42 -3.88
CA ALA A 26 -7.76 -0.84 -2.76
C ALA A 26 -7.01 -0.65 -1.44
N ILE A 27 -7.57 0.17 -0.56
CA ILE A 27 -7.05 0.41 0.79
C ILE A 27 -7.83 -0.44 1.78
N ASP A 28 -7.20 -1.51 2.24
CA ASP A 28 -7.64 -2.26 3.42
C ASP A 28 -6.91 -1.77 4.68
N THR A 29 -7.24 -2.37 5.82
CA THR A 29 -6.64 -2.01 7.10
C THR A 29 -5.12 -2.26 7.11
N LEU A 30 -4.60 -3.26 6.39
CA LEU A 30 -3.17 -3.52 6.33
C LEU A 30 -2.44 -2.40 5.60
N VAL A 31 -2.95 -2.00 4.43
CA VAL A 31 -2.35 -0.92 3.64
C VAL A 31 -2.42 0.41 4.39
N HIS A 32 -3.58 0.74 4.98
CA HIS A 32 -3.73 1.98 5.76
C HIS A 32 -2.80 1.99 6.98
N ASN A 33 -2.81 0.93 7.80
CA ASN A 33 -2.01 0.87 9.01
C ASN A 33 -0.51 0.88 8.70
N PHE A 34 -0.08 0.32 7.56
CA PHE A 34 1.30 0.43 7.11
C PHE A 34 1.69 1.90 6.87
N LEU A 35 0.87 2.66 6.15
CA LEU A 35 1.14 4.08 5.88
C LEU A 35 1.15 4.92 7.18
N HIS A 36 0.28 4.59 8.14
CA HIS A 36 0.26 5.24 9.44
C HIS A 36 1.51 4.90 10.26
N ARG A 37 1.79 3.61 10.50
CA ARG A 37 2.91 3.16 11.34
C ARG A 37 4.26 3.62 10.83
N THR A 38 4.42 3.71 9.51
CA THR A 38 5.66 4.19 8.87
C THR A 38 5.81 5.71 8.87
N GLY A 39 4.78 6.45 9.31
CA GLY A 39 4.74 7.92 9.31
C GLY A 39 4.57 8.53 7.92
N ILE A 40 4.20 7.74 6.91
CA ILE A 40 3.96 8.26 5.56
C ILE A 40 2.77 9.22 5.58
N LEU A 41 1.68 8.87 6.28
CA LEU A 41 0.52 9.78 6.38
C LEU A 41 0.91 11.12 7.00
N HIS A 42 1.64 11.08 8.11
CA HIS A 42 2.11 12.27 8.81
C HIS A 42 2.99 13.17 7.92
N ARG A 43 3.98 12.58 7.21
CA ARG A 43 4.88 13.33 6.32
C ARG A 43 4.19 13.95 5.11
N PHE A 44 3.01 13.46 4.74
CA PHE A 44 2.18 14.00 3.67
C PHE A 44 1.04 14.92 4.17
N ASP A 45 1.02 15.25 5.47
CA ASP A 45 -0.08 16.00 6.12
C ASP A 45 -1.45 15.35 5.86
N ALA A 46 -1.45 14.02 5.90
CA ALA A 46 -2.56 13.17 5.48
C ALA A 46 -3.05 12.27 6.62
N ASP A 47 -2.86 12.65 7.88
CA ASP A 47 -3.33 11.86 9.02
C ASP A 47 -4.87 11.77 9.02
N HIS A 48 -5.40 10.55 9.13
CA HIS A 48 -6.83 10.26 9.19
C HIS A 48 -7.07 8.83 9.72
N ALA A 49 -8.28 8.58 10.22
CA ALA A 49 -8.73 7.23 10.57
C ALA A 49 -9.03 6.40 9.31
N TYR A 50 -8.84 5.09 9.38
CA TYR A 50 -9.21 4.16 8.32
C TYR A 50 -10.69 4.34 7.92
N GLY A 51 -10.97 4.43 6.62
CA GLY A 51 -12.33 4.56 6.09
C GLY A 51 -12.37 5.31 4.76
N SER A 52 -13.46 6.03 4.52
CA SER A 52 -13.66 6.79 3.28
C SER A 52 -12.59 7.86 3.04
N ALA A 53 -12.03 8.42 4.11
CA ALA A 53 -10.93 9.39 4.03
C ALA A 53 -9.67 8.83 3.35
N CYS A 54 -9.50 7.51 3.27
CA CYS A 54 -8.41 6.90 2.51
C CYS A 54 -8.46 7.20 1.00
N TYR A 55 -9.63 7.56 0.47
CA TYR A 55 -9.87 7.80 -0.96
C TYR A 55 -10.12 9.27 -1.30
N ARG A 56 -10.05 10.19 -0.32
CA ARG A 56 -10.12 11.64 -0.59
C ARG A 56 -8.82 12.12 -1.27
N PRO A 57 -8.81 13.29 -1.93
CA PRO A 57 -7.58 13.92 -2.37
C PRO A 57 -6.58 14.07 -1.22
N GLY A 58 -5.32 13.68 -1.42
CA GLY A 58 -4.29 13.59 -0.38
C GLY A 58 -4.44 12.40 0.59
N GLY A 59 -5.41 11.51 0.38
CA GLY A 59 -5.60 10.29 1.17
C GLY A 59 -4.63 9.16 0.79
N CYS A 60 -4.77 8.00 1.43
CA CYS A 60 -3.93 6.82 1.18
C CYS A 60 -3.82 6.44 -0.31
N ALA A 61 -4.95 6.45 -1.04
CA ALA A 61 -4.97 6.05 -2.44
C ALA A 61 -4.17 7.02 -3.32
N ASP A 62 -4.35 8.32 -3.10
CA ASP A 62 -3.64 9.38 -3.83
C ASP A 62 -2.13 9.38 -3.54
N ILE A 63 -1.74 9.12 -2.29
CA ILE A 63 -0.34 8.93 -1.90
C ILE A 63 0.27 7.73 -2.65
N ILE A 64 -0.43 6.60 -2.71
CA ILE A 64 0.05 5.41 -3.44
C ILE A 64 0.20 5.70 -4.94
N GLU A 65 -0.76 6.41 -5.54
CA GLU A 65 -0.71 6.82 -6.94
C GLU A 65 0.49 7.74 -7.20
N THR A 66 0.71 8.74 -6.33
CA THR A 66 1.86 9.65 -6.40
C THR A 66 3.19 8.90 -6.28
N VAL A 67 3.29 7.96 -5.34
CA VAL A 67 4.50 7.13 -5.17
C VAL A 67 4.73 6.24 -6.38
N ALA A 68 3.67 5.68 -6.97
CA ALA A 68 3.79 4.86 -8.17
C ALA A 68 4.34 5.64 -9.37
N GLY A 69 4.04 6.94 -9.47
CA GLY A 69 4.65 7.83 -10.47
C GLY A 69 6.17 8.00 -10.33
N ARG A 70 6.75 7.61 -9.18
CA ARG A 70 8.20 7.69 -8.91
C ARG A 70 8.91 6.34 -9.06
N ILE A 71 8.20 5.26 -9.36
CA ILE A 71 8.72 3.91 -9.46
C ILE A 71 8.42 3.40 -10.87
N ASP A 72 9.45 3.16 -11.67
CA ASP A 72 9.27 2.47 -12.94
C ASP A 72 9.04 0.96 -12.69
N ALA A 73 7.77 0.53 -12.74
CA ALA A 73 7.42 -0.86 -12.51
C ALA A 73 7.91 -1.79 -13.63
N SER A 74 8.19 -1.26 -14.82
CA SER A 74 8.71 -2.05 -15.94
C SER A 74 10.14 -2.55 -15.70
N ALA A 75 10.89 -1.88 -14.82
CA ALA A 75 12.22 -2.30 -14.37
C ALA A 75 12.19 -3.64 -13.59
N PHE A 76 11.04 -3.98 -12.98
CA PHE A 76 10.85 -5.25 -12.26
C PHE A 76 10.28 -6.34 -13.17
N ASN A 77 9.43 -5.95 -14.12
CA ASN A 77 8.89 -6.84 -15.14
C ASN A 77 8.55 -6.03 -16.40
N PRO A 78 9.22 -6.26 -17.55
CA PRO A 78 8.99 -5.50 -18.79
C PRO A 78 7.56 -5.51 -19.32
N THR A 79 6.70 -6.41 -18.84
CA THR A 79 5.27 -6.46 -19.22
C THR A 79 4.40 -5.51 -18.40
N PHE A 80 4.93 -4.92 -17.33
CA PHE A 80 4.21 -3.96 -16.51
C PHE A 80 4.21 -2.57 -17.16
N PRO A 81 3.12 -1.79 -16.99
CA PRO A 81 3.17 -0.37 -17.32
C PRO A 81 4.21 0.32 -16.43
N ALA A 82 4.89 1.35 -16.94
CA ALA A 82 5.89 2.09 -16.18
C ALA A 82 5.32 2.64 -14.86
N ILE A 83 4.13 3.24 -14.91
CA ILE A 83 3.38 3.68 -13.73
C ILE A 83 2.33 2.62 -13.40
N PHE A 84 2.48 1.97 -12.25
CA PHE A 84 1.60 0.87 -11.85
C PHE A 84 1.20 0.96 -10.36
N PRO A 85 0.19 1.77 -9.99
CA PRO A 85 -0.19 1.99 -8.59
C PRO A 85 -0.56 0.71 -7.84
N ARG A 86 -1.20 -0.21 -8.54
CA ARG A 86 -1.54 -1.52 -8.00
C ARG A 86 -0.32 -2.35 -7.61
N PHE A 87 0.80 -2.23 -8.32
CA PHE A 87 2.04 -2.91 -7.95
C PHE A 87 2.54 -2.44 -6.57
N VAL A 88 2.54 -1.12 -6.34
CA VAL A 88 2.93 -0.52 -5.05
C VAL A 88 1.98 -0.96 -3.94
N GLN A 89 0.67 -0.84 -4.17
CA GLN A 89 -0.35 -1.26 -3.21
C GLN A 89 -0.24 -2.76 -2.88
N HIS A 90 0.02 -3.62 -3.87
CA HIS A 90 0.20 -5.05 -3.66
C HIS A 90 1.49 -5.37 -2.92
N ALA A 91 2.58 -4.65 -3.17
CA ALA A 91 3.84 -4.81 -2.45
C ALA A 91 3.66 -4.48 -0.96
N ILE A 92 3.00 -3.38 -0.63
CA ILE A 92 2.64 -3.02 0.75
C ILE A 92 1.79 -4.11 1.38
N TRP A 93 0.73 -4.55 0.69
CA TRP A 93 -0.15 -5.60 1.18
C TRP A 93 0.61 -6.91 1.43
N ARG A 94 1.48 -7.35 0.50
CA ARG A 94 2.31 -8.55 0.65
C ARG A 94 3.28 -8.44 1.82
N TYR A 95 3.82 -7.25 2.08
CA TYR A 95 4.70 -7.02 3.23
C TYR A 95 3.98 -7.21 4.57
N CYS A 96 2.70 -6.84 4.61
CA CYS A 96 1.89 -6.86 5.83
C CYS A 96 1.13 -8.18 6.01
N ALA A 97 0.54 -8.74 4.96
CA ALA A 97 -0.37 -9.88 5.07
C ALA A 97 0.32 -11.12 5.65
N GLN A 98 -0.42 -11.87 6.49
CA GLN A 98 0.06 -13.13 7.07
C GLN A 98 0.38 -14.18 5.99
N SER A 99 -0.38 -14.20 4.89
CA SER A 99 -0.12 -15.04 3.71
C SER A 99 0.98 -14.47 2.79
N GLY A 100 1.56 -13.33 3.17
CA GLY A 100 2.67 -12.66 2.51
C GLY A 100 3.97 -12.85 3.30
N LEU A 101 4.61 -11.73 3.64
CA LEU A 101 5.84 -11.70 4.43
C LEU A 101 5.57 -11.62 5.94
N ASP A 102 4.34 -11.32 6.33
CA ASP A 102 3.92 -11.32 7.74
C ASP A 102 4.81 -10.45 8.63
N VAL A 103 5.15 -9.22 8.20
CA VAL A 103 6.08 -8.32 8.93
C VAL A 103 5.36 -7.21 9.68
N CYS A 104 4.53 -6.41 9.01
CA CYS A 104 3.91 -5.21 9.57
C CYS A 104 2.39 -5.36 9.72
N ASN A 105 1.94 -6.24 10.60
CA ASN A 105 0.51 -6.46 10.87
C ASN A 105 0.22 -6.58 12.37
N GLY A 106 -1.06 -6.63 12.73
CA GLY A 106 -1.52 -6.71 14.12
C GLY A 106 -1.17 -8.02 14.85
N ASN A 107 -0.73 -9.07 14.14
CA ASN A 107 -0.20 -10.28 14.78
C ASN A 107 1.26 -10.13 15.21
N ARG A 108 1.99 -9.17 14.62
CA ARG A 108 3.43 -8.96 14.83
C ARG A 108 3.77 -7.67 15.55
N VAL A 109 2.89 -6.68 15.50
CA VAL A 109 3.10 -5.35 16.07
C VAL A 109 2.06 -5.09 17.14
N ASP A 110 2.54 -4.72 18.33
CA ASP A 110 1.69 -4.18 19.39
C ASP A 110 1.39 -2.70 19.10
N ASP A 111 0.17 -2.43 18.61
CA ASP A 111 -0.27 -1.11 18.16
C ASP A 111 -0.42 -0.05 19.25
N ARG A 112 -0.13 -0.39 20.52
CA ARG A 112 -0.14 0.53 21.66
C ARG A 112 1.22 1.16 21.94
N LYS A 113 2.28 0.72 21.23
CA LYS A 113 3.66 1.20 21.42
C LYS A 113 4.43 1.22 20.11
N ALA A 114 5.60 1.86 20.13
CA ALA A 114 6.50 1.84 18.98
C ALA A 114 6.97 0.41 18.67
N CYS A 115 7.04 0.07 17.39
CA CYS A 115 7.46 -1.25 16.94
C CYS A 115 8.95 -1.51 17.24
N GLU A 116 9.25 -2.66 17.87
CA GLU A 116 10.60 -3.03 18.30
C GLU A 116 11.31 -4.00 17.31
N ASN A 117 10.69 -4.30 16.16
CA ASN A 117 11.27 -5.23 15.18
C ASN A 117 12.44 -4.60 14.42
N VAL A 118 13.65 -4.71 14.97
CA VAL A 118 14.90 -4.20 14.38
C VAL A 118 15.29 -4.86 13.06
N TYR A 119 14.72 -6.02 12.71
CA TYR A 119 14.97 -6.72 11.45
C TYR A 119 14.00 -6.31 10.32
N CYS A 120 13.06 -5.41 10.62
CA CYS A 120 12.15 -4.85 9.62
C CYS A 120 12.95 -4.12 8.52
N GLN A 121 12.69 -4.48 7.27
CA GLN A 121 13.43 -3.96 6.11
C GLN A 121 13.29 -2.44 5.91
N VAL A 122 12.25 -1.84 6.48
CA VAL A 122 12.06 -0.38 6.45
C VAL A 122 12.35 0.28 7.80
N TYR A 123 12.94 -0.44 8.77
CA TYR A 123 13.14 0.04 10.14
C TYR A 123 13.85 1.39 10.20
N GLY A 124 14.93 1.56 9.42
CA GLY A 124 15.74 2.79 9.42
C GLY A 124 15.02 4.05 8.96
N ILE A 125 13.89 3.91 8.24
CA ILE A 125 13.09 5.02 7.70
C ILE A 125 11.65 5.02 8.21
N CYS A 126 11.32 4.11 9.12
CA CYS A 126 9.99 3.97 9.69
C CYS A 126 9.91 4.77 10.99
N ASP A 127 8.89 5.61 11.12
CA ASP A 127 8.67 6.40 12.34
C ASP A 127 8.13 5.56 13.50
N ARG A 128 7.61 4.36 13.21
CA ARG A 128 7.07 3.39 14.18
C ARG A 128 5.94 3.99 15.03
N ILE A 129 5.08 4.79 14.40
CA ILE A 129 3.95 5.44 15.07
C ILE A 129 2.96 4.36 15.55
N ALA A 130 2.60 4.39 16.84
CA ALA A 130 1.56 3.53 17.41
C ALA A 130 0.18 3.91 16.83
N LEU A 131 -0.70 2.93 16.58
CA LEU A 131 -2.05 3.24 16.04
C LEU A 131 -3.00 3.78 17.11
N TYR A 132 -2.87 3.26 18.34
CA TYR A 132 -3.68 3.69 19.47
C TYR A 132 -2.76 4.47 20.40
N ASN A 133 -2.82 5.81 20.32
CA ASN A 133 -2.25 6.63 21.38
C ASN A 133 -3.04 6.34 22.67
N GLN A 134 -2.31 5.94 23.72
CA GLN A 134 -2.82 5.85 25.09
C GLN A 134 -3.18 7.24 25.63
#